data_AF-A0A5B8V0E8-F1
#
_entry.id   AF-A0A5B8V0E8-F1
#
_cell.length_a   1.000
_cell.length_b   1.000
_cell.length_c   1.000
_cell.angle_alpha   90.00
_cell.angle_beta   90.00
_cell.angle_gamma   90.00
#
_symmetry.space_group_name_H-M   'P 1'
#
loop_
_entity.id
_entity.type
_entity.pdbx_description
1 polymer ?
#
loop_
_entity_poly.entity_id
_entity_poly.type
_entity_poly.pdbx_seq_one_letter_code
_entity_poly.pdbx_strand_id
1 'polypeptide(L)'
;MKPYLVILLIILLASCNSDNPEKKYGLDFNKNRLELGLPALQPGWKLVKNDQSVLRWAPEGNLTGVGFIHKQVTIKDNKIYGEENRFEGAKKYRRDGVDYNEEVYISCYFNDTEQISEWGCMFKGARNPINGSASEEDTKITLKQADSIITSWGIKY
;
A
#
# COMPACT_ATOMS: atom_id res chain seq x y z
N MET A 1 -6.09 -52.20 -10.85
CA MET A 1 -7.05 -51.37 -10.09
C MET A 1 -6.27 -50.37 -9.24
N LYS A 2 -6.57 -49.08 -9.47
CA LYS A 2 -6.30 -47.90 -8.62
C LYS A 2 -4.86 -47.37 -8.53
N PRO A 3 -4.70 -46.03 -8.46
CA PRO A 3 -4.11 -45.28 -9.56
C PRO A 3 -3.00 -44.31 -9.08
N TYR A 4 -1.82 -44.39 -9.68
CA TYR A 4 -0.74 -43.40 -9.47
C TYR A 4 -0.33 -42.74 -10.78
N LEU A 5 -1.28 -42.62 -11.71
CA LEU A 5 -1.11 -41.93 -12.97
C LEU A 5 -2.07 -40.74 -12.96
N VAL A 6 -1.54 -39.55 -13.27
CA VAL A 6 -2.27 -38.29 -13.49
C VAL A 6 -2.61 -37.46 -12.22
N ILE A 7 -1.63 -37.20 -11.35
CA ILE A 7 -1.62 -35.97 -10.53
C ILE A 7 -0.21 -35.37 -10.53
N LEU A 8 0.34 -35.12 -11.72
CA LEU A 8 1.55 -34.30 -11.87
C LEU A 8 1.49 -33.41 -13.12
N LEU A 9 0.28 -33.15 -13.62
CA LEU A 9 0.05 -32.43 -14.87
C LEU A 9 -1.05 -31.36 -14.77
N ILE A 10 -1.30 -30.81 -13.58
CA ILE A 10 -2.26 -29.70 -13.37
C ILE A 10 -1.58 -28.41 -12.87
N ILE A 11 -0.31 -28.45 -12.43
CA ILE A 11 0.37 -27.23 -11.93
C ILE A 11 1.08 -26.44 -13.05
N LEU A 12 1.19 -26.99 -14.26
CA LEU A 12 1.92 -26.36 -15.38
C LEU A 12 1.08 -25.45 -16.30
N LEU A 13 -0.18 -25.13 -15.94
CA LEU A 13 -1.04 -24.23 -16.73
C LEU A 13 -1.28 -22.84 -16.12
N ALA A 14 -0.58 -22.46 -15.05
CA ALA A 14 -0.57 -21.08 -14.56
C ALA A 14 0.50 -20.19 -15.25
N SER A 15 1.24 -20.72 -16.22
CA SER A 15 2.26 -19.99 -16.97
C SER A 15 1.69 -19.42 -18.28
N CYS A 16 0.70 -18.55 -18.14
CA CYS A 16 0.22 -17.64 -19.18
C CYS A 16 -0.35 -16.36 -18.53
N ASN A 17 0.26 -15.91 -17.44
CA ASN A 17 0.09 -14.51 -17.05
C ASN A 17 1.10 -13.72 -17.87
N SER A 18 0.61 -13.11 -18.96
CA SER A 18 1.28 -11.98 -19.60
C SER A 18 1.88 -11.09 -18.50
N ASP A 19 3.15 -10.73 -18.61
CA ASP A 19 3.86 -9.78 -17.74
C ASP A 19 3.23 -8.37 -17.81
N ASN A 20 1.95 -8.26 -17.46
CA ASN A 20 1.27 -7.00 -17.31
C ASN A 20 1.37 -6.63 -15.82
N PRO A 21 2.25 -5.68 -15.47
CA PRO A 21 2.46 -5.28 -14.08
C PRO A 21 1.18 -4.71 -13.44
N GLU A 22 0.25 -4.19 -14.26
CA GLU A 22 -1.06 -3.73 -13.80
C GLU A 22 -1.88 -4.87 -13.19
N LYS A 23 -1.88 -6.06 -13.82
CA LYS A 23 -2.59 -7.23 -13.29
C LYS A 23 -1.84 -7.82 -12.10
N LYS A 24 -0.51 -7.90 -12.19
CA LYS A 24 0.33 -8.49 -11.14
C LYS A 24 0.29 -7.71 -9.83
N TYR A 25 0.05 -6.39 -9.88
CA TYR A 25 0.19 -5.52 -8.70
C TYR A 25 -1.02 -4.59 -8.46
N GLY A 26 -2.00 -4.57 -9.36
CA GLY A 26 -3.22 -3.78 -9.27
C GLY A 26 -4.38 -4.57 -8.63
N LEU A 27 -5.59 -4.32 -9.12
CA LEU A 27 -6.84 -4.86 -8.56
C LEU A 27 -6.86 -6.40 -8.52
N ASP A 28 -6.34 -7.05 -9.56
CA ASP A 28 -6.32 -8.51 -9.68
C ASP A 28 -5.43 -9.18 -8.60
N PHE A 29 -4.53 -8.43 -7.97
CA PHE A 29 -3.64 -8.90 -6.91
C PHE A 29 -4.22 -8.76 -5.50
N ASN A 30 -5.45 -8.24 -5.35
CA ASN A 30 -6.07 -7.99 -4.04
C ASN A 30 -6.13 -9.20 -3.12
N LYS A 31 -6.32 -10.41 -3.67
CA LYS A 31 -6.33 -11.63 -2.86
C LYS A 31 -5.01 -11.81 -2.10
N ASN A 32 -3.89 -11.70 -2.80
CA ASN A 32 -2.56 -11.80 -2.21
C ASN A 32 -2.27 -10.68 -1.21
N ARG A 33 -2.75 -9.46 -1.49
CA ARG A 33 -2.63 -8.32 -0.57
C ARG A 33 -3.28 -8.63 0.78
N LEU A 34 -4.52 -9.13 0.75
CA LEU A 34 -5.27 -9.47 1.95
C LEU A 34 -4.60 -10.59 2.74
N GLU A 35 -4.04 -11.61 2.06
CA GLU A 35 -3.26 -12.68 2.70
C GLU A 35 -1.99 -12.15 3.41
N LEU A 36 -1.44 -11.03 2.94
CA LEU A 36 -0.29 -10.33 3.52
C LEU A 36 -0.67 -9.26 4.56
N GLY A 37 -1.97 -9.07 4.84
CA GLY A 37 -2.47 -8.02 5.74
C GLY A 37 -2.42 -6.61 5.16
N LEU A 38 -2.31 -6.48 3.84
CA LEU A 38 -2.31 -5.19 3.13
C LEU A 38 -3.74 -4.77 2.75
N PRO A 39 -4.03 -3.45 2.70
CA PRO A 39 -5.29 -2.89 2.23
C PRO A 39 -5.65 -3.36 0.82
N ALA A 40 -6.91 -3.69 0.52
CA ALA A 40 -7.34 -3.99 -0.84
C ALA A 40 -7.56 -2.70 -1.65
N LEU A 41 -7.15 -2.71 -2.93
CA LEU A 41 -7.48 -1.64 -3.87
C LEU A 41 -8.98 -1.70 -4.19
N GLN A 42 -9.67 -0.56 -4.09
CA GLN A 42 -11.11 -0.51 -4.33
C GLN A 42 -11.43 -0.48 -5.84
N PRO A 43 -12.63 -0.90 -6.26
CA PRO A 43 -13.10 -0.67 -7.62
C PRO A 43 -12.98 0.82 -8.02
N GLY A 44 -12.60 1.10 -9.26
CA GLY A 44 -12.41 2.47 -9.76
C GLY A 44 -11.02 3.05 -9.54
N TRP A 45 -10.09 2.32 -8.93
CA TRP A 45 -8.70 2.73 -8.88
C TRP A 45 -8.02 2.61 -10.25
N LYS A 46 -7.18 3.59 -10.59
CA LYS A 46 -6.48 3.67 -11.88
C LYS A 46 -4.98 3.72 -11.68
N LEU A 47 -4.25 3.12 -12.62
CA LEU A 47 -2.80 3.27 -12.71
C LEU A 47 -2.47 4.71 -13.13
N VAL A 48 -1.90 5.48 -12.21
CA VAL A 48 -1.54 6.90 -12.42
C VAL A 48 -0.04 7.11 -12.62
N LYS A 49 0.78 6.08 -12.35
CA LYS A 49 2.21 6.06 -12.66
C LYS A 49 2.63 4.66 -13.09
N ASN A 50 3.33 4.59 -14.21
CA ASN A 50 3.87 3.36 -14.76
C ASN A 50 5.27 3.62 -15.34
N ASP A 51 6.30 3.39 -14.54
CA ASP A 51 7.68 3.41 -15.00
C ASP A 51 8.46 2.19 -14.48
N GLN A 52 9.73 2.08 -14.86
CA GLN A 52 10.56 0.91 -14.59
C GLN A 52 10.84 0.66 -13.10
N SER A 53 10.74 1.69 -12.26
CA SER A 53 11.07 1.59 -10.83
C SER A 53 9.85 1.77 -9.93
N VAL A 54 8.74 2.28 -10.46
CA VAL A 54 7.55 2.63 -9.67
C VAL A 54 6.27 2.38 -10.45
N LEU A 55 5.34 1.68 -9.81
CA LEU A 55 3.95 1.57 -10.23
C LEU A 55 3.06 2.21 -9.17
N ARG A 56 2.13 3.08 -9.55
CA ARG A 56 1.23 3.76 -8.60
C ARG A 56 -0.21 3.72 -9.07
N TRP A 57 -1.10 3.33 -8.17
CA TRP A 57 -2.55 3.36 -8.36
C TRP A 57 -3.16 4.39 -7.41
N ALA A 58 -4.18 5.10 -7.87
CA ALA A 58 -4.94 6.05 -7.06
C ALA A 58 -6.44 5.88 -7.33
N PRO A 59 -7.31 6.19 -6.34
CA PRO A 59 -8.75 6.24 -6.57
C PRO A 59 -9.11 7.28 -7.62
N GLU A 60 -10.07 6.96 -8.48
CA GLU A 60 -10.65 7.93 -9.39
C GLU A 60 -11.44 9.00 -8.62
N GLY A 61 -11.16 10.27 -8.91
CA GLY A 61 -11.94 11.40 -8.38
C GLY A 61 -11.59 11.87 -6.96
N ASN A 62 -10.74 11.15 -6.22
CA ASN A 62 -10.34 11.57 -4.87
C ASN A 62 -8.97 12.26 -4.90
N LEU A 63 -8.96 13.56 -5.21
CA LEU A 63 -7.75 14.38 -5.20
C LEU A 63 -7.73 15.41 -4.05
N THR A 64 -8.80 15.49 -3.26
CA THR A 64 -8.91 16.45 -2.16
C THR A 64 -9.81 15.91 -1.04
N GLY A 65 -9.23 15.59 0.12
CA GLY A 65 -9.97 15.38 1.36
C GLY A 65 -9.79 13.98 1.94
N VAL A 66 -10.41 13.71 3.08
CA VAL A 66 -10.20 12.47 3.85
C VAL A 66 -10.31 11.23 2.98
N GLY A 67 -9.23 10.44 2.89
CA GLY A 67 -9.27 9.23 2.09
C GLY A 67 -7.92 8.62 1.75
N PHE A 68 -7.99 7.60 0.90
CA PHE A 68 -6.81 6.99 0.29
C PHE A 68 -6.28 7.91 -0.82
N ILE A 69 -4.99 8.25 -0.78
CA ILE A 69 -4.34 9.06 -1.82
C ILE A 69 -3.84 8.16 -2.94
N HIS A 70 -3.01 7.17 -2.60
CA HIS A 70 -2.48 6.21 -3.57
C HIS A 70 -1.83 5.01 -2.89
N LYS A 71 -1.73 3.93 -3.65
CA LYS A 71 -0.85 2.79 -3.41
C LYS A 71 0.29 2.83 -4.39
N GLN A 72 1.50 2.53 -3.94
CA GLN A 72 2.68 2.47 -4.78
C GLN A 72 3.48 1.19 -4.53
N VAL A 73 3.99 0.59 -5.61
CA VAL A 73 4.99 -0.47 -5.57
C VAL A 73 6.29 0.08 -6.11
N THR A 74 7.37 -0.15 -5.37
CA THR A 74 8.74 0.15 -5.78
C THR A 74 9.39 -1.13 -6.29
N ILE A 75 10.00 -1.03 -7.47
CA ILE A 75 10.67 -2.11 -8.17
C ILE A 75 12.17 -1.79 -8.22
N LYS A 76 13.00 -2.76 -7.83
CA LYS A 76 14.45 -2.68 -7.91
C LYS A 76 15.00 -3.98 -8.48
N ASP A 77 15.90 -3.90 -9.45
CA ASP A 77 16.53 -5.06 -10.09
C ASP A 77 15.48 -6.08 -10.61
N ASN A 78 14.40 -5.57 -11.21
CA ASN A 78 13.23 -6.35 -11.68
C ASN A 78 12.47 -7.14 -10.59
N LYS A 79 12.69 -6.85 -9.32
CA LYS A 79 11.98 -7.43 -8.17
C LYS A 79 11.20 -6.37 -7.41
N ILE A 80 10.16 -6.79 -6.69
CA ILE A 80 9.46 -5.90 -5.77
C ILE A 80 10.40 -5.61 -4.60
N TYR A 81 10.69 -4.34 -4.39
CA TYR A 81 11.47 -3.91 -3.24
C TYR A 81 10.56 -3.57 -2.05
N GLY A 82 9.43 -2.93 -2.32
CA GLY A 82 8.51 -2.52 -1.28
C GLY A 82 7.19 -2.03 -1.83
N GLU A 83 6.24 -1.89 -0.93
CA GLU A 83 4.94 -1.30 -1.19
C GLU A 83 4.63 -0.24 -0.14
N GLU A 84 3.96 0.83 -0.55
CA GLU A 84 3.37 1.81 0.36
C GLU A 84 1.92 2.12 0.02
N ASN A 85 1.16 2.44 1.07
CA ASN A 85 -0.21 2.91 1.05
C ASN A 85 -0.25 4.24 1.79
N ARG A 86 -0.76 5.29 1.13
CA ARG A 86 -0.81 6.65 1.67
C ARG A 86 -2.25 7.11 1.83
N PHE A 87 -2.55 7.63 3.02
CA PHE A 87 -3.86 8.13 3.43
C PHE A 87 -3.75 9.59 3.86
N GLU A 88 -4.79 10.38 3.62
CA GLU A 88 -4.92 11.74 4.13
C GLU A 88 -6.12 11.90 5.06
N GLY A 89 -5.95 12.73 6.09
CA GLY A 89 -6.97 13.15 7.05
C GLY A 89 -7.51 14.55 6.75
N ALA A 90 -8.50 15.00 7.53
CA ALA A 90 -9.17 16.30 7.32
C ALA A 90 -8.39 17.48 7.89
N LYS A 91 -7.58 17.22 8.92
CA LYS A 91 -6.89 18.28 9.65
C LYS A 91 -5.70 18.73 8.84
N LYS A 92 -5.50 20.05 8.81
CA LYS A 92 -4.35 20.65 8.16
C LYS A 92 -3.23 20.91 9.16
N TYR A 93 -2.00 20.80 8.69
CA TYR A 93 -0.80 21.27 9.38
C TYR A 93 0.06 22.08 8.41
N ARG A 94 0.80 23.04 8.95
CA ARG A 94 1.68 23.90 8.14
C ARG A 94 3.12 23.42 8.27
N ARG A 95 3.81 23.23 7.15
CA ARG A 95 5.24 22.92 7.08
C ARG A 95 5.85 23.72 5.92
N ASP A 96 7.00 24.34 6.12
CA ASP A 96 7.70 25.14 5.10
C ASP A 96 6.82 26.20 4.41
N GLY A 97 5.88 26.79 5.15
CA GLY A 97 4.97 27.82 4.64
C GLY A 97 3.81 27.29 3.77
N VAL A 98 3.65 25.97 3.65
CA VAL A 98 2.57 25.32 2.89
C VAL A 98 1.67 24.55 3.85
N ASP A 99 0.35 24.60 3.60
CA ASP A 99 -0.62 23.82 4.36
C ASP A 99 -0.83 22.45 3.71
N TYR A 100 -0.58 21.40 4.48
CA TYR A 100 -0.77 20.00 4.10
C TYR A 100 -1.91 19.40 4.92
N ASN A 101 -2.58 18.39 4.39
CA ASN A 101 -3.44 17.53 5.20
C ASN A 101 -2.57 16.61 6.06
N GLU A 102 -3.04 16.20 7.24
CA GLU A 102 -2.41 15.11 8.00
C GLU A 102 -2.36 13.85 7.13
N GLU A 103 -1.28 13.07 7.27
CA GLU A 103 -1.07 11.88 6.45
C GLU A 103 -0.61 10.69 7.27
N VAL A 104 -1.01 9.50 6.82
CA VAL A 104 -0.48 8.22 7.29
C VAL A 104 0.08 7.45 6.11
N TYR A 105 1.29 6.91 6.30
CA TYR A 105 1.97 6.02 5.38
C TYR A 105 2.04 4.66 6.05
N ILE A 106 1.60 3.62 5.35
CA ILE A 106 1.83 2.23 5.73
C ILE A 106 2.64 1.60 4.62
N SER A 107 3.85 1.15 4.93
CA SER A 107 4.79 0.56 3.98
C SER A 107 5.30 -0.79 4.46
N CYS A 108 5.61 -1.66 3.52
CA CYS A 108 6.33 -2.90 3.76
C CYS A 108 7.48 -3.04 2.76
N TYR A 109 8.55 -3.69 3.21
CA TYR A 109 9.69 -4.07 2.37
C TYR A 109 9.75 -5.58 2.24
N PHE A 110 10.23 -6.04 1.09
CA PHE A 110 10.37 -7.46 0.79
C PHE A 110 11.85 -7.86 0.81
N ASN A 111 12.13 -9.06 1.31
CA ASN A 111 13.44 -9.69 1.20
C ASN A 111 13.63 -10.37 -0.17
N ASP A 112 14.78 -11.00 -0.36
CA ASP A 112 15.13 -11.71 -1.61
C ASP A 112 14.20 -12.89 -1.93
N THR A 113 13.44 -13.40 -0.95
CA THR A 113 12.45 -14.46 -1.10
C THR A 113 11.01 -13.93 -1.27
N GLU A 114 10.86 -12.63 -1.53
CA GLU A 114 9.58 -11.93 -1.71
C GLU A 114 8.65 -12.02 -0.48
N GLN A 115 9.21 -12.26 0.70
CA GLN A 115 8.50 -12.20 1.98
C GLN A 115 8.68 -10.82 2.62
N ILE A 116 7.65 -10.37 3.33
CA ILE A 116 7.73 -9.11 4.09
C ILE A 116 8.83 -9.23 5.14
N SER A 117 9.83 -8.37 5.04
CA SER A 117 10.96 -8.30 5.97
C SER A 117 10.76 -7.23 7.04
N GLU A 118 10.08 -6.14 6.69
CA GLU A 118 9.91 -4.99 7.56
C GLU A 118 8.59 -4.26 7.26
N TRP A 119 7.94 -3.78 8.31
CA TRP A 119 6.86 -2.80 8.24
C TRP A 119 7.36 -1.42 8.64
N GLY A 120 7.04 -0.40 7.85
CA GLY A 120 7.26 1.00 8.17
C GLY A 120 5.95 1.76 8.21
N CYS A 121 5.60 2.37 9.33
CA CYS A 121 4.44 3.26 9.41
C CYS A 121 4.84 4.63 9.91
N MET A 122 4.28 5.67 9.30
CA MET A 122 4.65 7.05 9.57
C MET A 122 3.43 7.95 9.53
N PHE A 123 3.34 8.87 10.49
CA PHE A 123 2.34 9.92 10.56
C PHE A 123 2.99 11.28 10.31
N LYS A 124 2.32 12.13 9.55
CA LYS A 124 2.71 13.53 9.32
C LYS A 124 1.57 14.45 9.75
N GLY A 125 1.86 15.37 10.65
CA GLY A 125 0.88 16.30 11.21
C GLY A 125 1.50 17.25 12.24
N ALA A 126 0.72 18.21 12.71
CA ALA A 126 1.20 19.24 13.65
C ALA A 126 1.48 18.70 15.07
N ARG A 127 0.89 17.55 15.41
CA ARG A 127 1.01 16.93 16.72
C ARG A 127 1.35 15.46 16.58
N ASN A 128 2.24 14.99 17.44
CA ASN A 128 2.52 13.57 17.57
C ASN A 128 1.23 12.84 17.98
N PRO A 129 0.80 11.81 17.21
CA PRO A 129 -0.49 11.17 17.41
C PRO A 129 -0.55 10.30 18.68
N ILE A 130 0.58 10.07 19.36
CA ILE A 130 0.69 9.19 20.52
C ILE A 130 0.63 9.97 21.82
N ASN A 131 1.37 11.07 21.91
CA ASN A 131 1.47 11.87 23.14
C ASN A 131 0.85 13.28 23.00
N GLY A 132 0.43 13.68 21.80
CA GLY A 132 -0.20 14.97 21.52
C GLY A 132 0.75 16.18 21.55
N SER A 133 2.05 15.98 21.73
CA SER A 133 3.03 17.08 21.70
C SER A 133 3.08 17.70 20.31
N ALA A 134 3.40 18.99 20.22
CA ALA A 134 3.73 19.57 18.93
C ALA A 134 4.92 18.81 18.32
N SER A 135 4.87 18.56 17.01
CA SER A 135 5.94 17.92 16.25
C SER A 135 6.00 18.54 14.87
N GLU A 136 7.18 18.97 14.46
CA GLU A 136 7.44 19.38 13.06
C GLU A 136 8.02 18.23 12.23
N GLU A 137 8.41 17.14 12.90
CA GLU A 137 8.99 15.93 12.29
C GLU A 137 7.92 14.88 11.99
N ASP A 138 8.25 14.00 11.04
CA ASP A 138 7.45 12.81 10.75
C ASP A 138 7.53 11.83 11.93
N THR A 139 6.39 11.37 12.41
CA THR A 139 6.34 10.47 13.58
C THR A 139 6.27 9.02 13.14
N LYS A 140 7.27 8.21 13.50
CA LYS A 140 7.18 6.75 13.35
C LYS A 140 6.11 6.19 14.27
N ILE A 141 5.22 5.38 13.71
CA ILE A 141 4.12 4.73 14.44
C ILE A 141 4.11 3.23 14.16
N THR A 142 3.39 2.47 14.98
CA THR A 142 3.11 1.06 14.74
C THR A 142 1.96 0.89 13.74
N LEU A 143 1.84 -0.28 13.11
CA LEU A 143 0.71 -0.60 12.23
C LEU A 143 -0.64 -0.42 12.94
N LYS A 144 -0.77 -0.91 14.18
CA LYS A 144 -1.98 -0.74 14.99
C LYS A 144 -2.34 0.73 15.23
N GLN A 145 -1.34 1.60 15.43
CA GLN A 145 -1.57 3.03 15.58
C GLN A 145 -1.98 3.67 14.25
N ALA A 146 -1.38 3.24 13.13
CA ALA A 146 -1.77 3.67 11.81
C ALA A 146 -3.24 3.32 11.53
N ASP A 147 -3.62 2.06 11.76
CA ASP A 147 -5.01 1.58 11.61
C ASP A 147 -5.97 2.40 12.48
N SER A 148 -5.60 2.66 13.73
CA SER A 148 -6.42 3.46 14.65
C SER A 148 -6.62 4.90 14.15
N ILE A 149 -5.57 5.53 13.62
CA ILE A 149 -5.64 6.91 13.10
C ILE A 149 -6.52 6.94 11.85
N ILE A 150 -6.27 6.05 10.89
CA ILE A 150 -7.02 6.00 9.63
C ILE A 150 -8.51 5.70 9.90
N THR A 151 -8.80 4.79 10.83
CA THR A 151 -10.18 4.50 11.26
C THR A 151 -10.83 5.72 11.92
N SER A 152 -10.08 6.51 12.71
CA SER A 152 -10.60 7.74 13.32
C SER A 152 -10.98 8.82 12.31
N TRP A 153 -10.40 8.77 11.11
CA TRP A 153 -10.79 9.61 9.98
C TRP A 153 -12.04 9.09 9.25
N GLY A 154 -12.54 7.89 9.60
CA GLY A 154 -13.70 7.28 8.96
C GLY A 154 -13.37 6.52 7.66
N ILE A 155 -12.08 6.30 7.37
CA ILE A 155 -11.63 5.55 6.20
C ILE A 155 -11.69 4.06 6.52
N LYS A 156 -12.35 3.29 5.65
CA LYS A 156 -12.39 1.83 5.68
C LYS A 156 -11.60 1.30 4.48
N TYR A 157 -10.70 0.33 4.71
CA TYR A 157 -9.81 -0.22 3.69
C TYR A 157 -9.51 -1.70 3.92
#